data_AF-A0A7S4ICF0-F1
#
_entry.id   AF-A0A7S4ICF0-F1
#
_cell.length_a   1.000
_cell.length_b   1.000
_cell.length_c   1.000
_cell.angle_alpha   90.00
_cell.angle_beta   90.00
_cell.angle_gamma   90.00
#
_symmetry.space_group_name_H-M   'P 1'
#
loop_
_entity.id
_entity.type
_entity.pdbx_description
1 polymer ?
#
loop_
_entity_poly.entity_id
_entity_poly.type
_entity_poly.pdbx_seq_one_letter_code
_entity_poly.pdbx_strand_id
1 'polypeptide(L)'
;VNGRDVSGCTPLMIAAEVALGKTTMSNPTPSAQAVATLIALGADKNLTDKRGRTALGCHYYSVRNSNDFKAALIGGPKSKVDPTLQAMLMPSNGPTAADKECEDDH
;
A
#
# COMPACT_ATOMS: atom_id res chain seq x y z
N VAL A 1 12.86 -10.40 -6.89
CA VAL A 1 11.98 -9.56 -6.05
C VAL A 1 11.11 -8.58 -6.84
N ASN A 2 11.54 -8.10 -8.02
CA ASN A 2 10.81 -7.10 -8.82
C ASN A 2 9.96 -7.67 -9.97
N GLY A 3 9.64 -8.98 -9.94
CA GLY A 3 8.77 -9.59 -10.94
C GLY A 3 7.39 -8.93 -10.93
N ARG A 4 6.75 -8.83 -12.10
CA ARG A 4 5.46 -8.16 -12.26
C ARG A 4 4.39 -9.15 -12.70
N ASP A 5 3.22 -9.08 -12.09
CA ASP A 5 2.07 -9.88 -12.52
C ASP A 5 1.37 -9.29 -13.77
N VAL A 6 0.23 -9.87 -14.15
CA VAL A 6 -0.57 -9.42 -15.30
C VAL A 6 -1.12 -7.99 -15.14
N SER A 7 -1.24 -7.49 -13.91
CA SER A 7 -1.67 -6.13 -13.58
C SER A 7 -0.49 -5.15 -13.48
N GLY A 8 0.73 -5.66 -13.66
CA GLY A 8 1.96 -4.90 -13.48
C GLY A 8 2.38 -4.75 -12.03
N CYS A 9 1.74 -5.45 -11.09
CA CYS A 9 2.04 -5.37 -9.66
C CYS A 9 3.31 -6.13 -9.30
N THR A 10 4.17 -5.53 -8.48
CA THR A 10 5.34 -6.20 -7.89
C THR A 10 4.97 -6.85 -6.55
N PRO A 11 5.76 -7.81 -6.04
CA PRO A 11 5.59 -8.33 -4.68
C PRO A 11 5.53 -7.24 -3.60
N LEU A 12 6.28 -6.15 -3.77
CA LEU A 12 6.26 -5.02 -2.84
C LEU A 12 4.91 -4.28 -2.87
N MET A 13 4.29 -4.11 -4.04
CA MET A 13 2.96 -3.50 -4.15
C MET A 13 1.90 -4.35 -3.47
N ILE A 14 1.93 -5.67 -3.67
CA ILE A 14 0.98 -6.59 -3.03
C ILE A 14 1.17 -6.56 -1.50
N ALA A 15 2.41 -6.60 -1.03
CA ALA A 15 2.72 -6.52 0.40
C ALA A 15 2.23 -5.20 1.03
N ALA A 16 2.40 -4.07 0.32
CA ALA A 16 1.96 -2.76 0.75
C ALA A 16 0.43 -2.60 0.79
N GLU A 17 -0.27 -3.19 -0.19
CA GLU A 17 -1.74 -3.19 -0.26
C GLU A 17 -2.34 -3.97 0.91
N VAL A 18 -1.85 -5.17 1.21
CA VAL A 18 -2.36 -5.97 2.33
C VAL A 18 -1.91 -5.44 3.69
N ALA A 19 -1.06 -4.41 3.73
CA ALA A 19 -0.43 -3.99 4.96
C ALA A 19 -1.35 -3.33 5.98
N LEU A 20 -2.51 -2.83 5.52
CA LEU A 20 -3.56 -2.33 6.39
C LEU A 20 -4.14 -3.41 7.32
N GLY A 21 -3.87 -4.70 7.05
CA GLY A 21 -4.04 -5.78 8.03
C GLY A 21 -5.48 -6.07 8.45
N LYS A 22 -6.49 -5.85 7.58
CA LYS A 22 -7.91 -5.94 7.98
C LYS A 22 -8.78 -6.98 7.26
N THR A 23 -8.20 -7.89 6.48
CA THR A 23 -8.99 -8.95 5.81
C THR A 23 -8.89 -10.33 6.44
N THR A 24 -8.03 -10.55 7.44
CA THR A 24 -8.01 -11.82 8.19
C THR A 24 -8.14 -11.58 9.68
N MET A 25 -9.18 -12.14 10.30
CA MET A 25 -9.51 -12.03 11.73
C MET A 25 -8.47 -12.71 12.65
N SER A 26 -7.39 -13.29 12.11
CA SER A 26 -6.58 -14.28 12.83
C SER A 26 -5.09 -13.95 12.98
N ASN A 27 -4.55 -12.87 12.39
CA ASN A 27 -3.16 -12.51 12.66
C ASN A 27 -2.84 -11.01 12.40
N PRO A 28 -2.63 -10.19 13.45
CA PRO A 28 -2.44 -8.74 13.30
C PRO A 28 -1.04 -8.32 12.80
N THR A 29 -0.09 -9.24 12.61
CA THR A 29 1.34 -8.88 12.54
C THR A 29 2.17 -9.75 11.58
N PRO A 30 2.07 -9.52 10.25
CA PRO A 30 3.28 -9.69 9.42
C PRO A 30 3.48 -8.67 8.29
N SER A 31 2.65 -7.65 8.12
CA SER A 31 2.69 -6.84 6.90
C SER A 31 3.88 -5.89 6.78
N ALA A 32 4.19 -5.13 7.83
CA ALA A 32 5.34 -4.24 7.83
C ALA A 32 6.67 -5.02 7.72
N GLN A 33 6.74 -6.21 8.31
CA GLN A 33 7.90 -7.09 8.22
C GLN A 33 8.09 -7.62 6.79
N ALA A 34 7.01 -7.98 6.10
CA ALA A 34 7.07 -8.41 4.71
C ALA A 34 7.60 -7.29 3.81
N VAL A 35 7.11 -6.06 4.00
CA VAL A 35 7.60 -4.87 3.28
C VAL A 35 9.09 -4.61 3.57
N ALA A 36 9.48 -4.60 4.84
CA ALA A 36 10.89 -4.41 5.23
C ALA A 36 11.81 -5.49 4.62
N THR A 37 11.37 -6.75 4.64
CA THR A 37 12.13 -7.87 4.07
C THR A 37 12.28 -7.72 2.55
N LEU A 38 11.21 -7.38 1.83
CA LEU A 38 11.27 -7.17 0.39
C LEU A 38 12.19 -6.01 0.03
N ILE A 39 12.14 -4.90 0.77
CA ILE A 39 13.06 -3.76 0.58
C ILE A 39 14.51 -4.20 0.83
N ALA A 40 14.77 -4.94 1.91
CA ALA A 40 16.11 -5.46 2.23
C ALA A 40 16.65 -6.41 1.14
N LEU A 41 15.77 -7.13 0.43
CA LEU A 41 16.12 -7.97 -0.72
C LEU A 41 16.25 -7.19 -2.05
N GLY A 42 16.16 -5.87 -2.02
CA GLY A 42 16.32 -5.01 -3.21
C GLY A 42 15.04 -4.82 -4.02
N ALA A 43 13.87 -4.88 -3.37
CA ALA A 43 12.63 -4.52 -4.04
C ALA A 43 12.65 -3.04 -4.47
N ASP A 44 12.32 -2.79 -5.72
CA ASP A 44 12.30 -1.44 -6.30
C ASP A 44 10.95 -0.77 -6.01
N LYS A 45 11.02 0.23 -5.15
CA LYS A 45 9.89 1.08 -4.74
C LYS A 45 9.45 2.09 -5.80
N ASN A 46 10.22 2.27 -6.87
CA ASN A 46 9.89 3.20 -7.96
C ASN A 46 9.07 2.55 -9.08
N LEU A 47 8.96 1.22 -9.09
CA LEU A 47 8.11 0.54 -10.06
C LEU A 47 6.66 0.92 -9.82
N THR A 48 5.91 1.05 -10.91
CA THR A 48 4.49 1.37 -10.91
C THR A 48 3.67 0.19 -11.43
N ASP A 49 2.41 0.05 -11.05
CA ASP A 49 1.46 -0.88 -11.67
C ASP A 49 0.93 -0.33 -13.01
N LYS A 50 -0.01 -1.02 -13.66
CA LYS A 50 -0.65 -0.54 -14.91
C LYS A 50 -1.49 0.74 -14.73
N ARG A 51 -1.84 1.10 -13.49
CA ARG A 51 -2.54 2.34 -13.14
C ARG A 51 -1.57 3.47 -12.79
N GLY A 52 -0.26 3.23 -12.89
CA GLY A 52 0.77 4.21 -12.55
C GLY A 52 1.08 4.30 -11.06
N ARG A 53 0.51 3.45 -10.21
CA ARG A 53 0.70 3.48 -8.76
C ARG A 53 1.95 2.74 -8.34
N THR A 54 2.75 3.33 -7.46
CA THR A 54 3.85 2.63 -6.79
C THR A 54 3.32 1.78 -5.65
N ALA A 55 4.22 1.09 -4.93
CA ALA A 55 3.83 0.40 -3.70
C ALA A 55 3.20 1.35 -2.66
N LEU A 56 3.61 2.63 -2.63
CA LEU A 56 2.99 3.65 -1.78
C LEU A 56 1.54 3.93 -2.20
N GLY A 57 1.26 4.11 -3.49
CA GLY A 57 -0.10 4.33 -3.98
C GLY A 57 -1.03 3.13 -3.77
N CYS A 58 -0.50 1.90 -3.87
CA CYS A 58 -1.27 0.71 -3.51
C CYS A 58 -1.64 0.68 -2.02
N HIS A 59 -0.73 1.12 -1.14
CA HIS A 59 -1.04 1.27 0.28
C HIS A 59 -2.12 2.33 0.53
N TYR A 60 -1.98 3.52 -0.05
CA TYR A 60 -2.97 4.60 0.05
C TYR A 60 -4.34 4.17 -0.46
N TYR A 61 -4.37 3.53 -1.63
CA TYR A 61 -5.59 2.98 -2.21
C TYR A 61 -6.29 2.01 -1.25
N SER A 62 -5.53 1.11 -0.60
CA SER A 62 -6.13 0.18 0.37
C SER A 62 -6.68 0.90 1.60
N VAL A 63 -6.00 1.93 2.11
CA VAL A 63 -6.46 2.74 3.25
C VAL A 63 -7.79 3.41 2.89
N ARG A 64 -7.82 4.12 1.76
CA ARG A 64 -9.00 4.82 1.26
C ARG A 64 -10.16 3.86 1.01
N ASN A 65 -9.93 2.76 0.29
CA ASN A 65 -10.96 1.75 0.03
C ASN A 65 -11.54 1.16 1.33
N SER A 66 -10.70 0.93 2.34
CA SER A 66 -11.19 0.49 3.66
C SER A 66 -12.00 1.56 4.38
N ASN A 67 -11.65 2.84 4.23
CA ASN A 67 -12.38 3.96 4.82
C ASN A 67 -13.73 4.17 4.13
N ASP A 68 -13.76 4.13 2.80
CA ASP A 68 -14.98 4.22 1.99
C ASP A 68 -15.94 3.07 2.34
N PHE A 69 -15.43 1.84 2.44
CA PHE A 69 -16.22 0.68 2.86
C PHE A 69 -16.83 0.86 4.26
N LYS A 70 -16.03 1.33 5.23
CA LYS A 70 -16.51 1.61 6.58
C LYS A 70 -17.58 2.70 6.56
N ALA A 71 -17.35 3.80 5.85
CA ALA A 71 -18.28 4.91 5.76
C ALA A 71 -19.63 4.49 5.15
N ALA A 72 -19.61 3.62 4.14
CA ALA A 72 -20.80 3.17 3.45
C ALA A 72 -21.63 2.13 4.23
N LEU A 73 -21.00 1.26 5.03
CA LEU A 73 -21.68 0.06 5.54
C LEU A 73 -21.72 -0.08 7.08
N ILE A 74 -20.61 0.18 7.78
CA ILE A 74 -20.45 -0.21 9.19
C ILE A 74 -20.30 1.02 10.11
N GLY A 75 -19.92 2.17 9.54
CA GLY A 75 -19.48 3.34 10.28
C GLY A 75 -18.13 3.12 10.99
N GLY A 76 -17.79 4.06 11.87
CA GLY A 76 -16.59 4.00 12.71
C GLY A 76 -15.42 4.85 12.21
N PRO A 77 -14.30 4.85 12.95
CA PRO A 77 -13.19 5.75 12.67
C PRO A 77 -12.43 5.36 11.38
N LYS A 78 -12.04 6.40 10.63
CA LYS A 78 -11.13 6.31 9.49
C LYS A 78 -9.79 5.74 9.94
N SER A 79 -9.28 4.77 9.19
CA SER A 79 -7.90 4.29 9.35
C SER A 79 -6.96 5.33 8.76
N LYS A 80 -5.85 5.61 9.45
CA LYS A 80 -4.79 6.48 8.94
C LYS A 80 -3.71 5.65 8.26
N VAL A 81 -3.02 6.27 7.30
CA VAL A 81 -1.78 5.74 6.74
C VAL A 81 -0.75 5.60 7.87
N ASP A 82 -0.05 4.46 7.92
CA ASP A 82 1.06 4.26 8.84
C ASP A 82 2.27 5.08 8.37
N PRO A 83 2.77 6.04 9.17
CA PRO A 83 3.87 6.92 8.77
C PRO A 83 5.20 6.18 8.60
N THR A 84 5.43 5.10 9.36
CA THR A 84 6.63 4.27 9.22
C THR A 84 6.58 3.50 7.91
N LEU A 85 5.43 2.94 7.56
CA LEU A 85 5.24 2.24 6.29
C LEU A 85 5.32 3.20 5.09
N GLN A 86 4.72 4.38 5.21
CA GLN A 86 4.82 5.45 4.22
C GLN A 86 6.28 5.81 3.95
N ALA A 87 7.09 6.00 5.00
CA ALA A 87 8.51 6.33 4.86
C ALA A 87 9.30 5.21 4.16
N MET A 88 9.01 3.94 4.46
CA MET A 88 9.66 2.80 3.81
C MET A 88 9.33 2.71 2.32
N LEU A 89 8.08 2.99 1.95
CA LEU A 89 7.57 2.86 0.58
C LEU A 89 7.80 4.08 -0.30
N MET A 90 8.20 5.23 0.28
CA MET A 90 8.39 6.48 -0.43
C MET A 90 9.36 6.32 -1.63
N PRO A 91 8.91 6.53 -2.89
CA PRO A 91 9.77 6.45 -4.07
C PRO A 91 10.90 7.49 -4.03
N SER A 92 12.03 7.23 -4.68
CA SER A 92 13.18 8.15 -4.65
C SER A 92 12.90 9.49 -5.35
N ASN A 93 11.97 9.50 -6.31
CA ASN A 93 11.54 10.71 -7.02
C ASN A 93 10.27 11.34 -6.40
N GLY A 94 9.86 10.88 -5.22
CA GLY A 94 8.58 11.24 -4.60
C GLY A 94 7.38 10.47 -5.18
N PRO A 95 6.18 10.69 -4.62
CA PRO A 95 4.96 10.01 -5.04
C PRO A 95 4.56 10.41 -6.46
N THR A 96 4.09 9.42 -7.22
CA THR A 96 3.55 9.63 -8.58
C THR A 96 2.20 10.36 -8.52
N ALA A 97 1.71 10.84 -9.67
CA ALA A 97 0.38 11.42 -9.76
C ALA A 97 -0.72 10.43 -9.31
N ALA A 98 -0.59 9.16 -9.72
CA ALA A 98 -1.53 8.10 -9.34
C ALA A 98 -1.45 7.75 -7.84
N ASP A 99 -0.28 7.89 -7.20
CA ASP A 99 -0.16 7.74 -5.75
C ASP A 99 -0.95 8.84 -5.03
N LYS A 100 -0.80 10.09 -5.45
CA LYS A 100 -1.51 11.25 -4.86
C LYS A 100 -3.01 11.17 -5.04
N GLU A 101 -3.49 10.69 -6.19
CA GLU A 101 -4.93 10.45 -6.41
C GLU A 101 -5.52 9.43 -5.42
N CYS A 102 -4.69 8.52 -4.90
CA CYS A 102 -5.09 7.53 -3.92
C CYS A 102 -4.97 8.04 -2.47
N GLU A 103 -4.26 9.14 -2.24
CA GLU A 103 -4.12 9.78 -0.94
C GLU A 103 -5.50 10.32 -0.50
N ASP A 104 -5.93 9.97 0.72
CA ASP A 104 -7.27 10.27 1.23
C ASP A 104 -7.31 11.73 1.74
N ASP A 105 -7.70 12.67 0.88
CA ASP A 105 -7.73 14.13 1.15
C ASP A 105 -9.00 14.63 1.85
N HIS A 106 -9.92 13.75 2.28
CA HIS A 106 -11.25 14.12 2.80
C HIS A 106 -11.56 13.43 4.14
#